data_AF-A0A967XRB5-F1
#
_entry.id   AF-A0A967XRB5-F1
#
_cell.length_a   1.000
_cell.length_b   1.000
_cell.length_c   1.000
_cell.angle_alpha   90.00
_cell.angle_beta   90.00
_cell.angle_gamma   90.00
#
_symmetry.space_group_name_H-M   'P 1'
#
loop_
_entity.id
_entity.type
_entity.pdbx_description
1 polymer ?
#
loop_
_entity_poly.entity_id
_entity_poly.type
_entity_poly.pdbx_seq_one_letter_code
_entity_poly.pdbx_strand_id
1 'polypeptide(L)' 'ARGPDGLRLAAAGGEDYELCFTAAPGAVERERGAFEAAFDTRLTRVGRTEEGEGAVVIDESGEVVELRAFQHWGEE' A
#
# COMPACT_ATOMS: atom_id res chain seq x y z
N ALA A 1 -2.53 -11.54 -9.05
CA ALA A 1 -3.98 -11.76 -8.93
C ALA A 1 -4.71 -10.45 -9.17
N ARG A 2 -5.74 -10.42 -10.03
CA ARG A 2 -6.66 -9.27 -10.16
C ARG A 2 -8.03 -9.73 -9.66
N GLY A 3 -8.60 -9.05 -8.68
CA GLY A 3 -9.84 -9.43 -7.97
C GLY A 3 -9.75 -9.15 -6.46
N PRO A 4 -10.85 -9.30 -5.70
CA PRO A 4 -10.93 -8.98 -4.27
C PRO A 4 -9.88 -9.72 -3.42
N ASP A 5 -9.48 -10.92 -3.83
CA ASP A 5 -8.42 -11.67 -3.15
C ASP A 5 -7.04 -11.03 -3.37
N GLY A 6 -6.81 -10.42 -4.52
CA GLY A 6 -5.55 -9.73 -4.82
C GLY A 6 -5.34 -8.50 -3.95
N LEU A 7 -6.41 -7.71 -3.72
CA LEU A 7 -6.34 -6.53 -2.84
C LEU A 7 -6.07 -6.94 -1.38
N ARG A 8 -6.76 -7.97 -0.88
CA ARG A 8 -6.53 -8.48 0.47
C ARG A 8 -5.11 -9.02 0.66
N LEU A 9 -4.59 -9.76 -0.32
CA LEU A 9 -3.21 -10.24 -0.28
C LEU A 9 -2.21 -9.09 -0.27
N ALA A 10 -2.40 -8.06 -1.10
CA ALA A 10 -1.50 -6.91 -1.14
C ALA A 10 -1.54 -6.06 0.14
N ALA A 11 -2.69 -5.96 0.81
CA ALA A 11 -2.86 -5.11 1.97
C ALA A 11 -2.57 -5.82 3.32
N ALA A 12 -2.69 -7.14 3.38
CA ALA A 12 -2.61 -7.90 4.63
C ALA A 12 -1.87 -9.24 4.53
N GLY A 13 -1.34 -9.61 3.37
CA GLY A 13 -0.62 -10.87 3.17
C GLY A 13 0.74 -10.92 3.86
N GLY A 14 1.49 -9.82 3.79
CA GLY A 14 2.83 -9.70 4.39
C GLY A 14 3.93 -10.40 3.59
N GLU A 15 5.13 -10.46 4.18
CA GLU A 15 6.34 -11.03 3.56
C GLU A 15 6.77 -10.37 2.24
N ASP A 16 6.31 -9.15 1.97
CA ASP A 16 6.70 -8.40 0.77
C ASP A 16 8.13 -7.84 0.87
N TYR A 17 8.57 -7.49 2.08
CA TYR A 17 9.86 -6.81 2.34
C TYR A 17 10.06 -5.53 1.52
N GLU A 18 8.96 -4.88 1.14
CA GLU A 18 8.94 -3.62 0.37
C GLU A 18 8.92 -2.39 1.29
N LEU A 19 9.32 -1.24 0.72
CA LEU A 19 9.26 0.05 1.42
C LEU A 19 7.91 0.75 1.17
N CYS A 20 7.16 0.99 2.24
CA CYS A 20 5.99 1.87 2.24
C CYS A 20 6.33 3.18 2.95
N PHE A 21 6.19 4.31 2.26
CA PHE A 21 6.61 5.61 2.77
C PHE A 21 5.69 6.75 2.33
N THR A 22 5.84 7.90 2.97
CA THR A 22 5.10 9.14 2.65
C THR A 22 6.01 10.15 1.97
N ALA A 23 5.46 10.97 1.09
CA ALA A 23 6.19 12.01 0.38
C ALA A 23 5.33 13.26 0.17
N ALA A 24 5.97 14.41 -0.06
CA ALA A 24 5.26 15.63 -0.40
C ALA A 24 4.42 15.46 -1.68
N PRO A 25 3.28 16.18 -1.81
CA PRO A 25 2.45 16.09 -3.00
C PRO A 25 3.24 16.29 -4.30
N GLY A 26 3.04 15.39 -5.27
CA GLY A 26 3.71 15.44 -6.58
C GLY A 26 5.16 14.94 -6.60
N ALA A 27 5.76 14.61 -5.44
CA ALA A 27 7.15 14.14 -5.41
C ALA A 27 7.32 12.77 -6.08
N VAL A 28 6.41 11.83 -5.82
CA VAL A 28 6.45 10.49 -6.42
C VAL A 28 6.39 10.57 -7.95
N GLU A 29 5.49 11.38 -8.50
CA GLU A 29 5.33 11.55 -9.95
C GLU A 29 6.58 12.16 -10.59
N ARG A 30 7.20 13.12 -9.91
CA ARG A 30 8.42 13.80 -10.38
C ARG A 30 9.64 12.88 -10.36
N GLU A 31 9.84 12.12 -9.29
CA GLU A 31 11.06 11.33 -9.08
C GLU A 31 10.98 9.90 -9.68
N ARG A 32 9.78 9.40 -10.02
CA ARG A 32 9.55 8.01 -10.47
C ARG A 32 10.57 7.51 -11.48
N GLY A 33 10.78 8.24 -12.58
CA GLY A 33 11.65 7.79 -13.66
C GLY A 33 13.12 7.71 -13.25
N ALA A 34 13.59 8.69 -12.47
CA ALA A 34 14.96 8.70 -11.96
C ALA A 34 15.18 7.58 -10.92
N PHE A 35 14.19 7.36 -10.05
CA PHE A 35 14.21 6.29 -9.07
C PHE A 35 14.25 4.90 -9.74
N GLU A 36 13.35 4.66 -10.70
CA GLU A 36 13.29 3.40 -11.45
C GLU A 36 14.60 3.12 -12.19
N ALA A 37 15.19 4.13 -12.82
CA ALA A 37 16.48 3.99 -13.50
C ALA A 37 17.65 3.69 -12.54
N ALA A 38 17.61 4.24 -11.31
CA ALA A 38 18.69 4.08 -10.34
C ALA A 38 18.62 2.75 -9.57
N PHE A 39 17.42 2.27 -9.25
CA PHE A 39 17.20 1.14 -8.36
C PHE A 39 16.58 -0.09 -9.03
N ASP A 40 16.23 0.00 -10.33
CA ASP A 40 15.51 -1.04 -11.08
C ASP A 40 14.24 -1.52 -10.35
N THR A 41 13.61 -0.61 -9.61
CA THR A 41 12.46 -0.88 -8.75
C THR A 41 11.37 0.16 -9.00
N ARG A 42 10.12 -0.29 -9.14
CA ARG A 42 8.97 0.59 -9.42
C ARG A 42 8.60 1.42 -8.21
N LEU A 43 8.27 2.69 -8.45
CA LEU A 43 7.77 3.57 -7.40
C LEU A 43 6.28 3.86 -7.60
N THR A 44 5.39 3.33 -6.76
CA THR A 44 3.92 3.46 -6.96
C THR A 44 3.27 4.31 -5.88
N ARG A 45 2.46 5.30 -6.29
CA ARG A 45 1.60 6.05 -5.36
C ARG A 45 0.32 5.25 -5.11
N VAL A 46 0.12 4.79 -3.88
CA VAL A 46 -1.02 3.93 -3.50
C VAL A 46 -2.10 4.66 -2.69
N GLY A 47 -1.83 5.88 -2.23
CA GLY A 47 -2.78 6.62 -1.40
C GLY A 47 -2.27 8.00 -1.00
N ARG A 48 -2.83 8.52 0.09
CA ARG A 48 -2.45 9.80 0.72
C ARG A 48 -2.64 9.69 2.23
N THR A 49 -1.90 10.51 2.98
CA THR A 49 -2.10 10.70 4.41
C THR A 49 -2.99 11.90 4.67
N GLU A 50 -3.87 11.80 5.66
CA GLU A 50 -4.75 12.87 6.13
C GLU A 50 -4.65 12.99 7.65
N GLU A 51 -5.15 14.10 8.21
CA GLU A 51 -5.25 14.25 9.67
C GLU A 51 -6.23 13.20 10.23
N GLY A 52 -5.81 12.47 11.26
CA GLY A 52 -6.60 11.41 11.88
C GLY A 52 -5.74 10.24 12.36
N GLU A 53 -6.40 9.13 12.67
CA GLU A 53 -5.78 7.90 13.15
C GLU A 53 -6.22 6.70 12.31
N GLY A 54 -5.35 5.68 12.22
CA GLY A 54 -5.61 4.46 11.46
C GLY A 54 -5.34 4.58 9.96
N ALA A 55 -5.65 3.50 9.24
CA ALA A 55 -5.53 3.42 7.79
C ALA A 55 -6.78 2.73 7.22
N VAL A 56 -7.24 3.22 6.07
CA VAL A 56 -8.42 2.70 5.38
C VAL A 56 -8.02 2.27 3.98
N VAL A 57 -8.40 1.05 3.58
CA VAL A 57 -8.25 0.55 2.22
C VAL A 57 -9.61 0.59 1.53
N ILE A 58 -9.65 1.24 0.38
CA ILE A 58 -10.86 1.41 -0.43
C ILE A 58 -10.65 0.62 -1.73
N ASP A 59 -11.61 -0.21 -2.11
CA ASP A 59 -11.55 -0.97 -3.34
C ASP A 59 -11.97 -0.16 -4.59
N GLU A 60 -11.95 -0.83 -5.74
CA GLU A 60 -12.33 -0.23 -7.03
C GLU A 60 -13.80 0.21 -7.14
N SER A 61 -14.68 -0.30 -6.24
CA SER A 61 -16.08 0.09 -6.14
C SER A 61 -16.30 1.27 -5.18
N GLY A 62 -15.27 1.67 -4.43
CA GLY A 62 -15.37 2.73 -3.42
C GLY A 62 -15.72 2.22 -2.02
N GLU A 63 -15.77 0.90 -1.82
CA GLU A 63 -16.13 0.28 -0.55
C GLU A 63 -14.90 0.07 0.34
N VAL A 64 -15.09 0.19 1.65
CA VAL A 64 -14.04 -0.08 2.63
C VAL A 64 -13.82 -1.59 2.75
N VAL A 65 -12.55 -1.99 2.67
CA VAL A 65 -12.16 -3.39 2.80
C VAL A 65 -11.74 -3.67 4.23
N GLU A 66 -12.47 -4.57 4.88
CA GLU A 66 -12.07 -5.15 6.16
C GLU A 66 -10.85 -6.06 5.96
N LEU A 67 -9.81 -5.82 6.78
CA LEU A 67 -8.52 -6.52 6.73
C LEU A 67 -8.21 -7.16 8.07
N ARG A 68 -7.51 -8.30 8.04
CA ARG A 68 -6.94 -8.95 9.23
C ARG A 68 -5.43 -9.05 9.04
N ALA A 69 -4.68 -8.38 9.90
CA ALA A 69 -3.23 -8.39 9.86
C ALA A 69 -2.66 -9.68 10.45
N PHE A 70 -1.40 -9.96 10.12
CA PHE A 70 -0.64 -11.01 10.78
C PHE A 70 -0.51 -10.72 12.29
N GLN A 71 -0.68 -11.77 13.09
CA GLN A 71 -0.42 -11.74 14.53
C GLN A 71 0.26 -13.04 14.91
N HIS A 72 1.40 -12.97 15.61
CA HIS A 72 2.21 -14.14 15.95
C HIS A 72 1.45 -15.26 16.68
N TRP A 73 0.45 -14.87 17.47
CA TRP A 73 -0.28 -15.78 18.35
C TRP A 73 -1.80 -15.79 18.11
N GLY A 74 -2.27 -15.09 17.07
CA GLY A 74 -3.70 -14.88 16.84
C GLY A 74 -4.36 -13.90 17.80
N GLU A 75 -5.67 -13.71 17.64
CA GLU A 75 -6.54 -13.06 18.62
C GLU A 75 -6.98 -14.12 19.64
N GLU A 76 -6.98 -13.82 20.95
CA GLU A 76 -7.67 -14.66 21.96
C GLU A 76 -9.18 -14.72 21.71
#